data_AF-A0A953GIX2-F1
#
_entry.id   AF-A0A953GIX2-F1
#
_cell.length_a   1.000
_cell.length_b   1.000
_cell.length_c   1.000
_cell.angle_alpha   90.00
_cell.angle_beta   90.00
_cell.angle_gamma   90.00
#
_symmetry.space_group_name_H-M   'P 1'
#
loop_
_entity.id
_entity.type
_entity.pdbx_description
1 polymer ?
#
loop_
_entity_poly.entity_id
_entity_poly.type
_entity_poly.pdbx_seq_one_letter_code
_entity_poly.pdbx_strand_id
1 'polypeptide(L)'
;MKHSNINIKAIWVLCCTVVLFYSFIAQAQSQQGVNFQAIARNSVGGLLTNHTIAVKFCITTDAADGDTAYIERHEAHTNVYGLFNLTIGSGTPILGNFNTLEWSVHKYWLNTAIDPEGGTNFSTIGTAELLSVPYALYAVRAGNIGQQGAKGPQGVAGEKGPIGDPGTKGPPGPPGTPGGGTTGHYIGEAFGGGVIFHLWRDQNGVEHGLIVSLNEISPNQTARYSNVINQLIGPSAQSLWDGLNNSIAITLQPGHTMSAANSCLAWNGGGQTDWYQPAIDELSLLWNNRLDVNRTLSSISGADMLSQDYGYLSSTEDSDTQAFSADFATRKLNALSKNNGYMLRAVRAF
;
A
#
# COMPACT_ATOMS: atom_id res chain seq x y z
N MET A 1 -24.58 -60.12 35.43
CA MET A 1 -23.89 -59.00 34.77
C MET A 1 -24.49 -58.84 33.38
N LYS A 2 -25.29 -57.79 33.13
CA LYS A 2 -25.89 -57.56 31.81
C LYS A 2 -24.80 -56.98 30.90
N HIS A 3 -24.28 -57.78 29.96
CA HIS A 3 -23.44 -57.27 28.89
C HIS A 3 -24.30 -56.41 27.96
N SER A 4 -24.08 -55.11 28.03
CA SER A 4 -24.59 -54.15 27.05
C SER A 4 -24.02 -54.50 25.68
N ASN A 5 -24.88 -54.91 24.73
CA ASN A 5 -24.50 -55.13 23.34
C ASN A 5 -24.30 -53.77 22.66
N ILE A 6 -23.06 -53.30 22.70
CA ILE A 6 -22.64 -52.07 22.06
C ILE A 6 -22.70 -52.28 20.54
N ASN A 7 -23.60 -51.55 19.87
CA ASN A 7 -23.75 -51.61 18.42
C ASN A 7 -22.57 -50.90 17.75
N ILE A 8 -21.64 -51.67 17.21
CA ILE A 8 -20.41 -51.17 16.57
C ILE A 8 -20.75 -50.20 15.43
N LYS A 9 -21.83 -50.40 14.67
CA LYS A 9 -22.25 -49.46 13.61
C LYS A 9 -22.70 -48.11 14.18
N ALA A 10 -23.32 -48.09 15.36
CA ALA A 10 -23.68 -46.85 16.05
C ALA A 10 -22.45 -46.10 16.57
N ILE A 11 -21.39 -46.81 16.98
CA ILE A 11 -20.10 -46.19 17.34
C ILE A 11 -19.42 -45.56 16.12
N TRP A 12 -19.39 -46.25 14.98
CA TRP A 12 -18.78 -45.69 13.76
C TRP A 12 -19.52 -44.44 13.27
N VAL A 13 -20.86 -44.43 13.34
CA VAL A 13 -21.66 -43.25 12.97
C VAL A 13 -21.46 -42.10 13.97
N LEU A 14 -21.39 -42.38 15.27
CA LEU A 14 -21.13 -41.37 16.30
C LEU A 14 -19.70 -40.80 16.21
N CYS A 15 -18.71 -41.62 15.87
CA CYS A 15 -17.32 -41.16 15.70
C CYS A 15 -17.18 -40.29 14.44
N CYS A 16 -17.82 -40.67 13.33
CA CYS A 16 -17.83 -39.87 12.10
C CYS A 16 -18.57 -38.53 12.26
N THR A 17 -19.67 -38.47 13.02
CA THR A 17 -20.39 -37.22 13.28
C THR A 17 -19.63 -36.29 14.25
N VAL A 18 -18.92 -36.83 15.24
CA VAL A 18 -18.05 -36.03 16.13
C VAL A 18 -16.85 -35.47 15.36
N VAL A 19 -16.23 -36.24 14.46
CA VAL A 19 -15.13 -35.76 13.60
C VAL A 19 -15.63 -34.70 12.61
N LEU A 20 -16.82 -34.86 12.03
CA LEU A 20 -17.43 -33.85 11.15
C LEU A 20 -17.81 -32.55 11.88
N PHE A 21 -18.17 -32.60 13.16
CA PHE A 21 -18.47 -31.40 13.97
C PHE A 21 -17.22 -30.63 14.42
N TYR A 22 -16.08 -31.30 14.64
CA TYR A 22 -14.83 -30.63 14.99
C TYR A 22 -14.23 -29.82 13.83
N SER A 23 -14.48 -30.23 12.58
CA SER A 23 -14.00 -29.52 11.38
C SER A 23 -14.67 -28.17 11.14
N PHE A 24 -15.77 -27.85 11.83
CA PHE A 24 -16.50 -26.58 11.67
C PHE A 24 -16.03 -25.46 12.61
N ILE A 25 -15.16 -25.73 13.59
CA ILE A 25 -14.64 -24.70 14.51
C ILE A 25 -13.22 -24.22 14.11
N ALA A 26 -12.67 -24.73 13.00
CA ALA A 26 -11.49 -24.13 12.38
C ALA A 26 -11.90 -22.86 11.60
N GLN A 27 -12.30 -21.82 12.33
CA GLN A 27 -12.22 -20.47 11.78
C GLN A 27 -10.74 -20.18 11.58
N ALA A 28 -10.27 -20.29 10.34
CA ALA A 28 -9.02 -19.69 9.92
C ALA A 28 -9.18 -18.17 10.03
N GLN A 29 -8.99 -17.63 11.23
CA GLN A 29 -8.72 -16.20 11.36
C GLN A 29 -7.33 -16.00 10.78
N SER A 30 -7.26 -15.35 9.61
CA SER A 30 -6.00 -14.84 9.09
C SER A 30 -5.33 -14.07 10.22
N GLN A 31 -4.18 -14.53 10.69
CA GLN A 31 -3.48 -13.89 11.78
C GLN A 31 -3.16 -12.45 11.34
N GLN A 32 -3.85 -11.50 11.96
CA GLN A 32 -3.64 -10.08 11.72
C GLN A 32 -2.33 -9.70 12.39
N GLY A 33 -1.31 -9.48 11.58
CA GLY A 33 0.02 -9.16 12.08
C GLY A 33 0.89 -8.47 11.04
N VAL A 34 2.06 -8.02 11.48
CA VAL A 34 2.97 -7.16 10.69
C VAL A 34 4.28 -7.87 10.53
N ASN A 35 4.74 -8.07 9.31
CA ASN A 35 6.04 -8.70 9.10
C ASN A 35 7.16 -7.77 9.57
N PHE A 36 8.08 -8.33 10.35
CA PHE A 36 9.25 -7.66 10.88
C PHE A 36 10.49 -8.50 10.58
N GLN A 37 11.48 -7.88 9.94
CA GLN A 37 12.76 -8.52 9.63
C GLN A 37 13.89 -7.63 10.15
N ALA A 38 14.85 -8.24 10.84
CA ALA A 38 16.01 -7.51 11.36
C ALA A 38 17.24 -8.40 11.49
N ILE A 39 18.40 -7.75 11.60
CA ILE A 39 19.69 -8.39 11.84
C ILE A 39 20.12 -8.12 13.28
N ALA A 40 20.29 -9.18 14.07
CA ALA A 40 20.71 -9.07 15.47
C ALA A 40 22.22 -8.86 15.59
N ARG A 41 22.61 -7.89 16.43
CA ARG A 41 24.00 -7.55 16.74
C ARG A 41 24.21 -7.48 18.24
N ASN A 42 25.42 -7.80 18.70
CA ASN A 42 25.85 -7.61 20.08
C ASN A 42 26.25 -6.14 20.34
N SER A 43 26.59 -5.82 21.60
CA SER A 43 26.95 -4.47 22.05
C SER A 43 28.20 -3.88 21.40
N VAL A 44 29.03 -4.69 20.75
CA VAL A 44 30.22 -4.26 20.00
C VAL A 44 30.01 -4.30 18.48
N GLY A 45 28.76 -4.47 18.02
CA GLY A 45 28.36 -4.45 16.61
C GLY A 45 28.56 -5.76 15.84
N GLY A 46 29.08 -6.81 16.50
CA GLY A 46 29.24 -8.15 15.92
C GLY A 46 27.90 -8.85 15.72
N LEU A 47 27.77 -9.66 14.66
CA LEU A 47 26.54 -10.40 14.35
C LEU A 47 26.28 -11.50 15.39
N LEU A 48 25.03 -11.61 15.83
CA LEU A 48 24.56 -12.76 16.61
C LEU A 48 24.07 -13.82 15.64
N THR A 49 24.97 -14.69 15.17
CA THR A 49 24.68 -15.70 14.14
C THR A 49 24.27 -17.05 14.74
N ASN A 50 23.27 -17.72 14.17
CA ASN A 50 22.79 -19.04 14.63
C ASN A 50 22.49 -19.08 16.14
N HIS A 51 21.86 -18.02 16.64
CA HIS A 51 21.67 -17.79 18.06
C HIS A 51 20.19 -17.61 18.39
N THR A 52 19.78 -18.14 19.54
CA THR A 52 18.43 -17.93 20.07
C THR A 52 18.40 -16.63 20.86
N ILE A 53 17.53 -15.71 20.44
CA ILE A 53 17.34 -14.40 21.07
C ILE A 53 15.87 -14.25 21.49
N ALA A 54 15.61 -13.36 22.44
CA ALA A 54 14.24 -12.94 22.73
C ALA A 54 14.03 -11.51 22.25
N VAL A 55 12.90 -11.28 21.58
CA VAL A 55 12.50 -9.95 21.09
C VAL A 55 11.20 -9.55 21.77
N LYS A 56 11.13 -8.31 22.23
CA LYS A 56 9.93 -7.73 22.83
C LYS A 56 9.49 -6.54 21.99
N PHE A 57 8.25 -6.60 21.55
CA PHE A 57 7.58 -5.48 20.88
C PHE A 57 6.65 -4.82 21.87
N CYS A 58 6.76 -3.51 22.01
CA CYS A 58 5.90 -2.69 22.83
C CYS A 58 5.32 -1.59 21.96
N ILE A 59 3.99 -1.43 21.97
CA ILE A 59 3.28 -0.44 21.18
C ILE A 59 2.72 0.62 22.13
N THR A 60 3.08 1.88 21.89
CA THR A 60 2.57 3.05 22.64
C THR A 60 1.67 3.92 21.77
N THR A 61 0.76 4.66 22.39
CA THR A 61 -0.17 5.58 21.70
C THR A 61 0.31 7.02 21.73
N ASP A 62 0.09 7.72 20.61
CA ASP A 62 0.20 9.16 20.37
C ASP A 62 1.61 9.78 20.52
N ALA A 63 2.53 9.10 21.20
CA ALA A 63 3.95 9.45 21.31
C ALA A 63 4.84 8.20 21.51
N ALA A 64 6.14 8.36 21.24
CA ALA A 64 7.17 7.33 21.41
C ALA A 64 7.25 6.76 22.84
N ASP A 65 7.00 7.64 23.82
CA ASP A 65 6.98 7.41 25.27
C ASP A 65 5.57 7.53 25.86
N GLY A 66 4.54 7.47 25.01
CA GLY A 66 3.14 7.54 25.42
C GLY A 66 2.66 6.28 26.15
N ASP A 67 1.35 6.23 26.43
CA ASP A 67 0.75 5.11 27.14
C ASP A 67 0.91 3.80 26.36
N THR A 68 1.25 2.72 27.07
CA THR A 68 1.45 1.41 26.46
C THR A 68 0.11 0.75 26.16
N ALA A 69 -0.17 0.52 24.88
CA ALA A 69 -1.39 -0.14 24.42
C ALA A 69 -1.22 -1.66 24.25
N TYR A 70 -0.01 -2.13 23.92
CA TYR A 70 0.24 -3.55 23.69
C TYR A 70 1.70 -3.94 23.94
N ILE A 71 1.95 -5.13 24.49
CA ILE A 71 3.28 -5.74 24.59
C ILE A 71 3.18 -7.21 24.22
N GLU A 72 4.12 -7.68 23.40
CA GLU A 72 4.33 -9.10 23.15
C GLU A 72 5.81 -9.50 23.19
N ARG A 73 6.04 -10.78 23.41
CA ARG A 73 7.34 -11.43 23.38
C ARG A 73 7.42 -12.48 22.29
N HIS A 74 8.56 -12.51 21.64
CA HIS A 74 8.95 -13.55 20.69
C HIS A 74 10.25 -14.21 21.12
N GLU A 75 10.38 -15.48 20.75
CA GLU A 75 11.66 -16.17 20.71
C GLU A 75 12.04 -16.33 19.23
N ALA A 76 13.23 -15.88 18.85
CA ALA A 76 13.70 -15.89 17.47
C ALA A 76 15.03 -16.62 17.36
N HIS A 77 15.23 -17.31 16.23
CA HIS A 77 16.49 -17.95 15.89
C HIS A 77 17.10 -17.23 14.71
N THR A 78 18.30 -16.67 14.89
CA THR A 78 19.00 -15.95 13.82
C THR A 78 19.72 -16.91 12.88
N ASN A 79 19.92 -16.52 11.62
CA ASN A 79 20.70 -17.30 10.66
C ASN A 79 22.20 -16.95 10.69
N VAL A 80 22.97 -17.47 9.73
CA VAL A 80 24.42 -17.22 9.58
C VAL A 80 24.79 -15.74 9.34
N TYR A 81 23.81 -14.92 8.97
CA TYR A 81 23.95 -13.47 8.78
C TYR A 81 23.36 -12.66 9.94
N GLY A 82 22.92 -13.32 11.01
CA GLY A 82 22.23 -12.68 12.13
C GLY A 82 20.78 -12.27 11.84
N LEU A 83 20.25 -12.62 10.67
CA LEU A 83 18.90 -12.27 10.24
C LEU A 83 17.86 -13.14 10.94
N PHE A 84 16.75 -12.52 11.35
CA PHE A 84 15.55 -13.20 11.83
C PHE A 84 14.29 -12.53 11.28
N ASN A 85 13.19 -13.29 11.22
CA ASN A 85 11.88 -12.84 10.76
C ASN A 85 10.84 -13.13 11.84
N LEU A 86 10.00 -12.15 12.13
CA LEU A 86 8.89 -12.25 13.08
C LEU A 86 7.64 -11.61 12.49
N THR A 87 6.49 -11.91 13.08
CA THR A 87 5.23 -11.25 12.76
C THR A 87 4.72 -10.58 14.04
N ILE A 88 4.64 -9.25 14.06
CA ILE A 88 4.12 -8.50 15.19
C ILE A 88 2.62 -8.80 15.33
N GLY A 89 2.16 -9.12 16.53
CA GLY A 89 0.80 -9.57 16.82
C GLY A 89 0.64 -11.10 16.83
N SER A 90 1.72 -11.84 16.55
CA SER A 90 1.75 -13.32 16.65
C SER A 90 2.58 -13.84 17.82
N GLY A 91 3.13 -12.95 18.65
CA GLY A 91 3.95 -13.32 19.80
C GLY A 91 3.11 -13.75 20.99
N THR A 92 3.78 -14.06 22.09
CA THR A 92 3.12 -14.27 23.38
C THR A 92 2.75 -12.90 23.96
N PRO A 93 1.46 -12.55 24.08
CA PRO A 93 1.05 -11.27 24.63
C PRO A 93 1.42 -11.19 26.12
N ILE A 94 2.06 -10.10 26.50
CA ILE A 94 2.35 -9.74 27.91
C ILE A 94 1.30 -8.75 28.41
N LEU A 95 0.88 -7.80 27.56
CA LEU A 95 -0.10 -6.78 27.89
C LEU A 95 -0.95 -6.44 26.65
N GLY A 96 -2.26 -6.26 26.86
CA GLY A 96 -3.20 -5.85 25.82
C GLY A 96 -3.52 -6.95 24.80
N ASN A 97 -4.27 -6.58 23.76
CA ASN A 97 -4.62 -7.45 22.64
C ASN A 97 -4.39 -6.72 21.32
N PHE A 98 -3.50 -7.25 20.49
CA PHE A 98 -3.12 -6.65 19.21
C PHE A 98 -4.34 -6.39 18.29
N ASN A 99 -5.32 -7.30 18.30
CA ASN A 99 -6.50 -7.23 17.43
C ASN A 99 -7.53 -6.18 17.87
N THR A 100 -7.38 -5.60 19.05
CA THR A 100 -8.30 -4.56 19.57
C THR A 100 -7.71 -3.15 19.49
N LEU A 101 -6.49 -3.00 18.95
CA LEU A 101 -5.89 -1.68 18.74
C LEU A 101 -6.70 -0.88 17.70
N GLU A 102 -7.01 0.37 18.03
CA GLU A 102 -7.81 1.29 17.21
C GLU A 102 -6.91 2.11 16.28
N TRP A 103 -6.38 1.43 15.25
CA TRP A 103 -5.42 1.98 14.27
C TRP A 103 -5.84 3.27 13.56
N SER A 104 -7.13 3.63 13.58
CA SER A 104 -7.65 4.86 12.97
C SER A 104 -7.78 6.03 13.95
N VAL A 105 -7.64 5.78 15.25
CA VAL A 105 -7.89 6.77 16.31
C VAL A 105 -6.57 7.30 16.85
N HIS A 106 -5.65 6.41 17.19
CA HIS A 106 -4.36 6.76 17.77
C HIS A 106 -3.23 6.63 16.76
N LYS A 107 -2.21 7.46 16.93
CA LYS A 107 -0.90 7.17 16.33
C LYS A 107 -0.21 6.11 17.16
N TYR A 108 0.45 5.16 16.54
CA TYR A 108 1.12 4.08 17.26
C TYR A 108 2.62 4.13 17.06
N TRP A 109 3.38 3.82 18.11
CA TRP A 109 4.84 3.75 18.08
C TRP A 109 5.30 2.37 18.53
N LEU A 110 6.18 1.74 17.76
CA LEU A 110 6.80 0.45 18.06
C LEU A 110 8.14 0.67 18.75
N ASN A 111 8.20 0.28 20.01
CA ASN A 111 9.41 0.11 20.80
C ASN A 111 9.86 -1.35 20.69
N THR A 112 11.02 -1.56 20.07
CA THR A 112 11.64 -2.88 19.93
C THR A 112 12.77 -3.05 20.94
N ALA A 113 12.74 -4.15 21.67
CA ALA A 113 13.78 -4.50 22.62
C ALA A 113 14.24 -5.95 22.43
N ILE A 114 15.50 -6.23 22.76
CA ILE A 114 16.11 -7.55 22.62
C ILE A 114 16.76 -8.00 23.93
N ASP A 115 16.67 -9.29 24.22
CA ASP A 115 17.59 -10.00 25.11
C ASP A 115 18.43 -10.96 24.24
N PRO A 116 19.73 -10.67 24.05
CA PRO A 116 20.62 -11.50 23.25
C PRO A 116 20.71 -12.95 23.74
N GLU A 117 20.49 -13.23 25.02
CA GLU A 117 20.62 -14.57 25.61
C GLU A 117 19.28 -15.32 25.65
N GLY A 118 18.23 -14.76 25.04
CA GLY A 118 16.89 -15.37 25.06
C GLY A 118 16.15 -15.25 26.41
N GLY A 119 16.72 -14.53 27.39
CA GLY A 119 16.18 -14.35 28.73
C GLY A 119 15.07 -13.28 28.82
N THR A 120 14.96 -12.64 29.99
CA THR A 120 13.97 -11.56 30.26
C THR A 120 14.60 -10.17 30.45
N ASN A 121 15.92 -10.05 30.25
CA ASN A 121 16.70 -8.82 30.43
C ASN A 121 16.75 -8.01 29.14
N PHE A 122 15.60 -7.43 28.78
CA PHE A 122 15.44 -6.70 27.53
C PHE A 122 16.15 -5.33 27.55
N SER A 123 16.85 -5.04 26.47
CA SER A 123 17.40 -3.71 26.14
C SER A 123 16.71 -3.13 24.91
N THR A 124 16.28 -1.87 24.96
CA THR A 124 15.63 -1.21 23.83
C THR A 124 16.64 -0.93 22.73
N ILE A 125 16.34 -1.37 21.51
CA ILE A 125 17.21 -1.22 20.33
C ILE A 125 16.68 -0.23 19.30
N GLY A 126 15.42 0.15 19.41
CA GLY A 126 14.84 1.16 18.53
C GLY A 126 13.40 1.49 18.87
N THR A 127 13.02 2.71 18.53
CA THR A 127 11.66 3.23 18.66
C THR A 127 11.28 3.89 17.33
N ALA A 128 10.16 3.48 16.75
CA ALA A 128 9.72 3.98 15.45
C ALA A 128 8.20 4.18 15.41
N GLU A 129 7.72 5.21 14.71
CA GLU A 129 6.29 5.42 14.48
C GLU A 129 5.76 4.40 13.45
N LEU A 130 4.63 3.75 13.78
CA LEU A 130 3.93 2.81 12.91
C LEU A 130 3.00 3.58 11.96
N LEU A 131 3.57 4.19 10.93
CA LEU A 131 2.85 5.07 10.00
C LEU A 131 1.90 4.34 9.03
N SER A 132 1.95 3.01 8.91
CA SER A 132 1.22 2.28 7.85
C SER A 132 0.71 0.90 8.26
N VAL A 133 0.51 0.70 9.55
CA VAL A 133 0.03 -0.57 10.09
C VAL A 133 -1.32 -0.32 10.78
N PRO A 134 -2.50 -0.58 10.19
CA PRO A 134 -2.77 -0.70 8.77
C PRO A 134 -4.20 -0.26 8.31
N TYR A 135 -4.27 0.44 7.17
CA TYR A 135 -5.49 0.48 6.33
C TYR A 135 -5.89 -0.93 5.82
N ALA A 136 -4.96 -1.88 5.83
CA ALA A 136 -5.18 -3.28 5.45
C ALA A 136 -5.93 -4.13 6.52
N LEU A 137 -5.80 -3.86 7.83
CA LEU A 137 -6.69 -4.51 8.83
C LEU A 137 -8.09 -3.89 8.79
N TYR A 138 -8.20 -2.59 8.49
CA TYR A 138 -9.50 -1.92 8.37
C TYR A 138 -10.33 -2.46 7.20
N ALA A 139 -9.69 -2.79 6.08
CA ALA A 139 -10.35 -3.39 4.92
C ALA A 139 -11.04 -4.74 5.24
N VAL A 140 -10.54 -5.50 6.23
CA VAL A 140 -11.15 -6.76 6.67
C VAL A 140 -12.40 -6.53 7.55
N ARG A 141 -12.50 -5.39 8.27
CA ARG A 141 -13.71 -5.02 9.04
C ARG A 141 -14.74 -4.24 8.22
N ALA A 142 -14.33 -3.50 7.20
CA ALA A 142 -15.24 -2.80 6.29
C ALA A 142 -16.03 -3.74 5.35
N GLY A 143 -15.63 -5.01 5.24
CA GLY A 143 -16.35 -6.04 4.47
C GLY A 143 -17.60 -6.61 5.15
N ASN A 144 -17.88 -6.28 6.42
CA ASN A 144 -19.02 -6.81 7.17
C ASN A 144 -19.67 -5.76 8.09
N ILE A 145 -20.25 -4.69 7.53
CA ILE A 145 -21.30 -3.90 8.21
C ILE A 145 -22.11 -3.11 7.18
N GLY A 146 -23.40 -3.43 7.11
CA GLY A 146 -24.39 -2.70 6.33
C GLY A 146 -25.22 -3.57 5.42
N GLN A 147 -26.11 -4.40 5.98
CA GLN A 147 -27.29 -4.82 5.25
C GLN A 147 -28.00 -3.57 4.72
N GLN A 148 -28.22 -3.50 3.41
CA GLN A 148 -29.04 -2.47 2.79
C GLN A 148 -30.42 -2.49 3.46
N GLY A 149 -30.71 -1.46 4.25
CA GLY A 149 -32.06 -1.26 4.78
C GLY A 149 -33.05 -1.16 3.62
N ALA A 150 -34.24 -1.75 3.80
CA ALA A 150 -35.30 -1.70 2.79
C ALA A 150 -35.55 -0.24 2.37
N LYS A 151 -35.57 0.00 1.06
CA LYS A 151 -35.90 1.29 0.47
C LYS A 151 -37.25 1.76 1.02
N GLY A 152 -37.26 2.85 1.79
CA GLY A 152 -38.50 3.46 2.26
C GLY A 152 -39.39 3.87 1.06
N PRO A 153 -40.72 3.87 1.21
CA PRO A 153 -41.61 4.34 0.15
C PRO A 153 -41.26 5.79 -0.22
N GLN A 154 -41.19 6.05 -1.52
CA GLN A 154 -40.91 7.37 -2.07
C GLN A 154 -41.99 8.35 -1.61
N GLY A 155 -41.58 9.37 -0.85
CA GLY A 155 -42.46 10.47 -0.46
C GLY A 155 -43.00 11.18 -1.70
N VAL A 156 -44.26 11.62 -1.63
CA VAL A 156 -44.88 12.46 -2.66
C VAL A 156 -44.02 13.70 -2.90
N ALA A 157 -43.80 14.06 -4.16
CA ALA A 157 -42.99 15.21 -4.54
C ALA A 157 -43.61 16.49 -3.97
N GLY A 158 -42.88 17.18 -3.09
CA GLY A 158 -43.25 18.52 -2.63
C GLY A 158 -43.11 19.52 -3.77
N GLU A 159 -44.00 20.51 -3.81
CA GLU A 159 -43.91 21.61 -4.78
C GLU A 159 -42.57 22.34 -4.66
N LYS A 160 -41.96 22.64 -5.81
CA LYS A 160 -40.66 23.30 -5.91
C LYS A 160 -40.73 24.71 -5.32
N GLY A 161 -40.10 24.91 -4.15
CA GLY A 161 -39.87 26.24 -3.60
C GLY A 161 -38.99 27.10 -4.52
N PRO A 162 -39.10 28.45 -4.45
CA PRO A 162 -38.22 29.33 -5.21
C PRO A 162 -36.75 29.06 -4.85
N ILE A 163 -35.88 29.12 -5.87
CA ILE A 163 -34.42 28.99 -5.72
C ILE A 163 -33.94 30.04 -4.72
N GLY A 164 -33.35 29.59 -3.62
CA GLY A 164 -32.58 30.47 -2.73
C GLY A 164 -31.29 30.89 -3.40
N ASP A 165 -30.88 32.14 -3.19
CA ASP A 165 -29.60 32.65 -3.69
C ASP A 165 -28.45 31.72 -3.25
N PRO A 166 -27.45 31.47 -4.12
CA PRO A 166 -26.30 30.66 -3.77
C PRO A 166 -25.64 31.19 -2.49
N GLY A 167 -25.50 30.32 -1.48
CA GLY A 167 -24.78 30.65 -0.26
C GLY A 167 -23.36 31.13 -0.58
N THR A 168 -22.92 32.21 0.05
CA THR A 168 -21.54 32.70 -0.08
C THR A 168 -20.59 31.57 0.31
N LYS A 169 -19.61 31.28 -0.56
CA LYS A 169 -18.49 30.38 -0.27
C LYS A 169 -17.92 30.79 1.10
N GLY A 170 -17.92 29.88 2.07
CA GLY A 170 -17.38 30.16 3.39
C GLY A 170 -15.96 30.72 3.28
N PRO A 171 -15.55 31.66 4.15
CA PRO A 171 -14.18 32.15 4.14
C PRO A 171 -13.24 30.93 4.24
N PRO A 172 -12.14 30.91 3.47
CA PRO A 172 -11.09 29.90 3.64
C PRO A 172 -10.77 29.77 5.13
N GLY A 173 -10.68 28.54 5.64
CA GLY A 173 -10.17 28.33 6.99
C GLY A 173 -8.86 29.09 7.16
N PRO A 174 -8.56 29.64 8.35
CA PRO A 174 -7.32 30.36 8.57
C PRO A 174 -6.17 29.50 8.04
N PRO A 175 -5.22 30.07 7.25
CA PRO A 175 -4.02 29.35 6.86
C PRO A 175 -3.46 28.68 8.11
N GLY A 176 -3.27 27.36 8.06
CA GLY A 176 -2.53 26.68 9.10
C GLY A 176 -1.25 27.48 9.33
N THR A 177 -0.94 27.77 10.60
CA THR A 177 0.29 28.47 10.99
C THR A 177 1.44 27.95 10.14
N PRO A 178 2.21 28.83 9.46
CA PRO A 178 3.43 28.41 8.77
C PRO A 178 4.26 27.63 9.78
N GLY A 179 4.37 26.32 9.57
CA GLY A 179 5.31 25.48 10.29
C GLY A 179 6.69 26.02 9.95
N GLY A 180 7.21 26.87 10.84
CA GLY A 180 8.54 27.43 10.69
C GLY A 180 9.57 26.32 10.70
N GLY A 181 10.17 26.09 9.52
CA GLY A 181 11.42 25.35 9.35
C GLY A 181 11.27 23.87 9.02
N THR A 182 10.96 23.54 7.76
CA THR A 182 11.21 22.20 7.22
C THR A 182 11.88 22.32 5.86
N THR A 183 13.18 22.05 5.81
CA THR A 183 13.96 21.94 4.56
C THR A 183 13.72 20.56 3.92
N GLY A 184 12.49 20.26 3.51
CA GLY A 184 12.12 18.99 2.86
C GLY A 184 10.80 19.10 2.11
N HIS A 185 10.63 18.25 1.09
CA HIS A 185 9.46 18.19 0.23
C HIS A 185 8.24 17.54 0.91
N TYR A 186 7.05 17.73 0.34
CA TYR A 186 5.82 17.09 0.82
C TYR A 186 4.93 16.56 -0.31
N ILE A 187 4.09 15.56 -0.01
CA ILE A 187 3.13 14.99 -0.97
C ILE A 187 2.08 16.05 -1.34
N GLY A 188 1.85 16.22 -2.64
CA GLY A 188 0.98 17.25 -3.20
C GLY A 188 1.72 18.56 -3.51
N GLU A 189 3.02 18.67 -3.25
CA GLU A 189 3.80 19.85 -3.61
C GLU A 189 3.98 19.97 -5.14
N ALA A 190 3.82 21.19 -5.68
CA ALA A 190 4.20 21.49 -7.05
C ALA A 190 5.72 21.66 -7.14
N PHE A 191 6.40 20.69 -7.74
CA PHE A 191 7.87 20.64 -7.79
C PHE A 191 8.33 19.93 -9.06
N GLY A 192 9.51 20.30 -9.56
CA GLY A 192 10.17 19.61 -10.66
C GLY A 192 9.30 19.42 -11.91
N GLY A 193 8.51 20.44 -12.30
CA GLY A 193 7.66 20.37 -13.50
C GLY A 193 6.39 19.53 -13.35
N GLY A 194 6.03 19.12 -12.13
CA GLY A 194 4.85 18.31 -11.84
C GLY A 194 4.37 18.46 -10.39
N VAL A 195 3.75 17.40 -9.87
CA VAL A 195 3.28 17.32 -8.48
C VAL A 195 3.84 16.07 -7.81
N ILE A 196 4.43 16.22 -6.62
CA ILE A 196 4.98 15.11 -5.84
C ILE A 196 3.84 14.22 -5.34
N PHE A 197 3.95 12.91 -5.55
CA PHE A 197 2.97 11.93 -5.07
C PHE A 197 3.57 10.82 -4.20
N HIS A 198 4.90 10.75 -4.10
CA HIS A 198 5.59 9.83 -3.22
C HIS A 198 6.94 10.41 -2.78
N LEU A 199 7.35 10.13 -1.54
CA LEU A 199 8.62 10.55 -0.96
C LEU A 199 9.20 9.42 -0.12
N TRP A 200 10.52 9.26 -0.16
CA TRP A 200 11.26 8.36 0.72
C TRP A 200 12.66 8.92 1.01
N ARG A 201 13.37 8.29 1.94
CA ARG A 201 14.78 8.56 2.17
C ARG A 201 15.59 7.30 1.96
N ASP A 202 16.76 7.45 1.35
CA ASP A 202 17.70 6.35 1.23
C ASP A 202 18.49 6.13 2.52
N GLN A 203 19.41 5.17 2.48
CA GLN A 203 20.26 4.80 3.62
C GLN A 203 21.21 5.93 4.07
N ASN A 204 21.46 6.92 3.20
CA ASN A 204 22.28 8.09 3.49
C ASN A 204 21.43 9.28 3.98
N GLY A 205 20.11 9.09 4.10
CA GLY A 205 19.17 10.14 4.47
C GLY A 205 18.87 11.13 3.35
N VAL A 206 19.30 10.85 2.11
CA VAL A 206 18.95 11.68 0.95
C VAL A 206 17.47 11.47 0.66
N GLU A 207 16.74 12.56 0.50
CA GLU A 207 15.33 12.55 0.14
C GLU A 207 15.18 12.34 -1.36
N HIS A 208 14.29 11.42 -1.71
CA HIS A 208 13.93 11.09 -3.07
C HIS A 208 12.42 11.19 -3.21
N GLY A 209 11.92 11.37 -4.42
CA GLY A 209 10.49 11.39 -4.65
C GLY A 209 10.07 11.03 -6.06
N LEU A 210 8.78 10.72 -6.19
CA LEU A 210 8.13 10.56 -7.49
C LEU A 210 7.20 11.75 -7.75
N ILE A 211 7.31 12.27 -8.96
CA ILE A 211 6.56 13.43 -9.45
C ILE A 211 5.68 12.96 -10.61
N VAL A 212 4.38 13.26 -10.54
CA VAL A 212 3.47 13.09 -11.66
C VAL A 212 3.44 14.38 -12.45
N SER A 213 3.39 14.24 -13.76
CA SER A 213 3.38 15.40 -14.66
C SER A 213 2.12 16.26 -14.59
N LEU A 214 2.18 17.48 -15.13
CA LEU A 214 1.07 18.44 -15.12
C LEU A 214 -0.04 18.16 -16.15
N ASN A 215 0.28 17.44 -17.22
CA ASN A 215 -0.64 17.23 -18.34
C ASN A 215 -0.72 15.77 -18.76
N GLU A 216 -1.88 15.39 -19.29
CA GLU A 216 -2.05 14.10 -19.95
C GLU A 216 -1.24 14.07 -21.25
N ILE A 217 -0.45 13.02 -21.47
CA ILE A 217 0.23 12.82 -22.76
C ILE A 217 -0.76 12.27 -23.79
N SER A 218 -1.75 11.49 -23.34
CA SER A 218 -2.79 10.90 -24.19
C SER A 218 -4.18 11.01 -23.55
N PRO A 219 -4.81 12.20 -23.55
CA PRO A 219 -6.12 12.43 -22.92
C PRO A 219 -7.30 11.75 -23.62
N ASN A 220 -7.08 11.09 -24.77
CA ASN A 220 -8.12 10.47 -25.59
C ASN A 220 -7.97 8.94 -25.70
N GLN A 221 -7.27 8.31 -24.74
CA GLN A 221 -6.99 6.88 -24.75
C GLN A 221 -6.33 6.41 -26.06
N THR A 222 -5.28 7.09 -26.50
CA THR A 222 -4.56 6.73 -27.74
C THR A 222 -3.19 6.10 -27.48
N ALA A 223 -2.72 6.10 -26.23
CA ALA A 223 -1.47 5.47 -25.86
C ALA A 223 -1.59 3.95 -25.91
N ARG A 224 -0.66 3.30 -26.60
CA ARG A 224 -0.53 1.84 -26.68
C ARG A 224 0.72 1.40 -25.95
N TYR A 225 0.72 0.18 -25.43
CA TYR A 225 1.89 -0.33 -24.71
C TYR A 225 3.12 -0.38 -25.60
N SER A 226 2.99 -0.95 -26.81
CA SER A 226 4.04 -0.99 -27.84
C SER A 226 3.41 -1.32 -29.20
N ASN A 227 4.07 -0.98 -30.31
CA ASN A 227 3.73 -1.54 -31.61
C ASN A 227 4.13 -3.01 -31.75
N VAL A 228 5.03 -3.51 -30.89
CA VAL A 228 5.44 -4.91 -30.84
C VAL A 228 4.55 -5.64 -29.82
N ILE A 229 3.43 -6.19 -30.30
CA ILE A 229 2.29 -6.63 -29.45
C ILE A 229 2.20 -8.14 -29.16
N ASN A 230 3.02 -8.98 -29.80
CA ASN A 230 2.97 -10.45 -29.67
C ASN A 230 4.35 -11.03 -29.28
N GLN A 231 5.15 -10.26 -28.56
CA GLN A 231 6.47 -10.67 -28.09
C GLN A 231 6.61 -10.24 -26.65
N LEU A 232 7.01 -11.21 -25.81
CA LEU A 232 7.37 -10.97 -24.42
C LEU A 232 8.73 -10.25 -24.37
N ILE A 233 8.79 -9.11 -23.68
CA ILE A 233 10.05 -8.45 -23.32
C ILE A 233 10.69 -9.22 -22.16
N GLY A 234 9.87 -9.65 -21.21
CA GLY A 234 10.24 -10.48 -20.07
C GLY A 234 10.71 -9.66 -18.88
N PRO A 235 11.59 -10.21 -18.02
CA PRO A 235 11.95 -9.61 -16.74
C PRO A 235 12.38 -8.14 -16.81
N SER A 236 12.97 -7.70 -17.93
CA SER A 236 13.39 -6.31 -18.14
C SER A 236 12.24 -5.29 -18.20
N ALA A 237 11.00 -5.73 -18.43
CA ALA A 237 9.80 -4.87 -18.44
C ALA A 237 8.73 -5.32 -17.43
N GLN A 238 9.02 -6.28 -16.55
CA GLN A 238 8.08 -6.83 -15.57
C GLN A 238 8.31 -6.29 -14.15
N SER A 239 9.17 -5.27 -13.98
CA SER A 239 9.36 -4.67 -12.66
C SER A 239 8.08 -3.97 -12.20
N LEU A 240 7.64 -4.24 -10.97
CA LEU A 240 6.43 -3.60 -10.45
C LEU A 240 6.66 -2.15 -10.01
N TRP A 241 7.91 -1.76 -9.77
CA TRP A 241 8.29 -0.51 -9.12
C TRP A 241 9.30 0.34 -9.91
N ASP A 242 9.93 -0.21 -10.95
CA ASP A 242 10.95 0.47 -11.74
C ASP A 242 10.42 0.86 -13.12
N GLY A 243 9.58 1.89 -13.17
CA GLY A 243 8.96 2.36 -14.41
C GLY A 243 9.97 2.84 -15.44
N LEU A 244 11.11 3.38 -14.99
CA LEU A 244 12.15 3.89 -15.88
C LEU A 244 12.83 2.74 -16.64
N ASN A 245 13.32 1.71 -15.95
CA ASN A 245 13.95 0.58 -16.62
C ASN A 245 12.96 -0.19 -17.49
N ASN A 246 11.72 -0.35 -17.04
CA ASN A 246 10.66 -0.92 -17.88
C ASN A 246 10.47 -0.12 -19.18
N SER A 247 10.36 1.21 -19.06
CA SER A 247 10.17 2.10 -20.20
C SER A 247 11.32 1.98 -21.21
N ILE A 248 12.56 1.94 -20.74
CA ILE A 248 13.74 1.74 -21.58
C ILE A 248 13.65 0.37 -22.28
N ALA A 249 13.34 -0.71 -21.56
CA ALA A 249 13.24 -2.06 -22.14
C ALA A 249 12.17 -2.16 -23.24
N ILE A 250 11.02 -1.49 -23.08
CA ILE A 250 9.98 -1.41 -24.11
C ILE A 250 10.52 -0.77 -25.40
N THR A 251 11.30 0.32 -25.29
CA THR A 251 11.87 1.00 -26.47
C THR A 251 12.98 0.21 -27.18
N LEU A 252 13.58 -0.76 -26.48
CA LEU A 252 14.67 -1.59 -27.02
C LEU A 252 14.18 -2.87 -27.72
N GLN A 253 12.86 -3.09 -27.81
CA GLN A 253 12.32 -4.24 -28.54
C GLN A 253 12.75 -4.21 -30.02
N PRO A 254 13.14 -5.36 -30.61
CA PRO A 254 13.37 -5.43 -32.06
C PRO A 254 12.11 -5.04 -32.84
N GLY A 255 12.23 -4.08 -33.76
CA GLY A 255 11.11 -3.57 -34.56
C GLY A 255 10.20 -2.56 -33.84
N HIS A 256 10.61 -2.08 -32.66
CA HIS A 256 9.95 -0.95 -31.99
C HIS A 256 10.02 0.32 -32.84
N THR A 257 8.89 1.02 -32.94
CA THR A 257 8.77 2.33 -33.58
C THR A 257 7.86 3.28 -32.80
N MET A 258 6.97 2.75 -31.95
CA MET A 258 6.08 3.57 -31.12
C MET A 258 5.61 2.80 -29.87
N SER A 259 5.55 3.51 -28.73
CA SER A 259 4.98 3.02 -27.48
C SER A 259 4.60 4.20 -26.57
N ALA A 260 3.79 3.94 -25.56
CA ALA A 260 3.55 4.86 -24.45
C ALA A 260 4.85 5.26 -23.77
N ALA A 261 5.74 4.29 -23.49
CA ALA A 261 7.07 4.53 -22.94
C ALA A 261 7.89 5.49 -23.80
N ASN A 262 7.91 5.31 -25.13
CA ASN A 262 8.60 6.20 -26.06
C ASN A 262 8.02 7.63 -26.01
N SER A 263 6.69 7.75 -25.93
CA SER A 263 6.04 9.06 -25.78
C SER A 263 6.42 9.75 -24.48
N CYS A 264 6.52 9.03 -23.35
CA CYS A 264 6.96 9.58 -22.07
C CYS A 264 8.43 10.00 -22.11
N LEU A 265 9.32 9.13 -22.58
CA LEU A 265 10.77 9.36 -22.63
C LEU A 265 11.16 10.52 -23.57
N ALA A 266 10.37 10.77 -24.61
CA ALA A 266 10.59 11.89 -25.53
C ALA A 266 9.90 13.19 -25.08
N TRP A 267 9.16 13.18 -23.97
CA TRP A 267 8.34 14.31 -23.56
C TRP A 267 9.14 15.35 -22.78
N ASN A 268 8.78 16.62 -23.00
CA ASN A 268 9.44 17.78 -22.38
C ASN A 268 8.48 18.60 -21.50
N GLY A 269 7.46 17.96 -20.93
CA GLY A 269 6.43 18.59 -20.10
C GLY A 269 7.04 19.25 -18.85
N GLY A 270 6.48 20.39 -18.43
CA GLY A 270 6.94 21.08 -17.21
C GLY A 270 8.42 21.53 -17.25
N GLY A 271 9.04 21.57 -18.43
CA GLY A 271 10.45 21.94 -18.59
C GLY A 271 11.45 20.86 -18.19
N GLN A 272 11.03 19.60 -18.08
CA GLN A 272 11.87 18.45 -17.68
C GLN A 272 11.94 17.42 -18.81
N THR A 273 13.01 16.64 -18.85
CA THR A 273 13.36 15.73 -19.98
C THR A 273 13.56 14.27 -19.55
N ASP A 274 13.30 13.95 -18.30
CA ASP A 274 13.57 12.67 -17.64
C ASP A 274 12.26 11.95 -17.24
N TRP A 275 11.20 12.21 -18.00
CA TRP A 275 9.90 11.58 -17.83
C TRP A 275 9.92 10.13 -18.31
N TYR A 276 9.18 9.26 -17.63
CA TYR A 276 9.00 7.86 -18.01
C TYR A 276 7.57 7.39 -17.76
N GLN A 277 7.24 6.23 -18.33
CA GLN A 277 5.94 5.61 -18.10
C GLN A 277 5.97 4.85 -16.76
N PRO A 278 5.03 5.10 -15.84
CA PRO A 278 5.07 4.52 -14.49
C PRO A 278 4.85 3.00 -14.48
N ALA A 279 5.56 2.31 -13.59
CA ALA A 279 5.28 0.94 -13.21
C ALA A 279 3.97 0.84 -12.38
N ILE A 280 3.48 -0.37 -12.16
CA ILE A 280 2.12 -0.59 -11.64
C ILE A 280 2.01 -0.20 -10.16
N ASP A 281 3.09 -0.36 -9.39
CA ASP A 281 3.14 0.10 -8.00
C ASP A 281 3.29 1.63 -7.93
N GLU A 282 4.00 2.26 -8.88
CA GLU A 282 4.06 3.73 -8.97
C GLU A 282 2.68 4.33 -9.27
N LEU A 283 1.90 3.71 -10.17
CA LEU A 283 0.50 4.09 -10.40
C LEU A 283 -0.38 3.87 -9.15
N SER A 284 -0.11 2.81 -8.38
CA SER A 284 -0.83 2.54 -7.14
C SER A 284 -0.52 3.59 -6.06
N LEU A 285 0.74 4.01 -5.94
CA LEU A 285 1.17 5.13 -5.09
C LEU A 285 0.51 6.44 -5.51
N LEU A 286 0.47 6.72 -6.81
CA LEU A 286 -0.19 7.89 -7.36
C LEU A 286 -1.70 7.89 -7.03
N TRP A 287 -2.37 6.75 -7.19
CA TRP A 287 -3.77 6.61 -6.84
C TRP A 287 -4.03 6.86 -5.35
N ASN A 288 -3.18 6.31 -4.47
CA ASN A 288 -3.31 6.49 -3.02
C ASN A 288 -3.20 7.96 -2.61
N ASN A 289 -2.37 8.75 -3.32
CA ASN A 289 -2.15 10.18 -3.05
C ASN A 289 -2.90 11.11 -4.02
N ARG A 290 -3.84 10.58 -4.82
CA ARG A 290 -4.51 11.33 -5.88
C ARG A 290 -5.27 12.55 -5.39
N LEU A 291 -5.75 12.54 -4.15
CA LEU A 291 -6.52 13.64 -3.58
C LEU A 291 -5.67 14.91 -3.50
N ASP A 292 -4.51 14.81 -2.86
CA ASP A 292 -3.60 15.95 -2.69
C ASP A 292 -3.00 16.37 -4.03
N VAL A 293 -2.67 15.39 -4.88
CA VAL A 293 -2.22 15.64 -6.25
C VAL A 293 -3.28 16.43 -7.05
N ASN A 294 -4.53 15.98 -7.07
CA ASN A 294 -5.60 16.65 -7.84
C ASN A 294 -5.97 18.02 -7.26
N ARG A 295 -5.88 18.21 -5.93
CA ARG A 295 -6.04 19.54 -5.33
C ARG A 295 -5.00 20.51 -5.88
N THR A 296 -3.74 20.09 -5.92
CA THR A 296 -2.66 20.93 -6.46
C THR A 296 -2.79 21.13 -7.96
N LEU A 297 -3.03 20.08 -8.75
CA LEU A 297 -3.26 20.19 -10.19
C LEU A 297 -4.41 21.16 -10.50
N SER A 298 -5.53 21.12 -9.76
CA SER A 298 -6.66 22.04 -9.96
C SER A 298 -6.32 23.52 -9.71
N SER A 299 -5.24 23.79 -8.98
CA SER A 299 -4.77 25.16 -8.69
C SER A 299 -3.75 25.68 -9.72
N ILE A 300 -3.19 24.79 -10.56
CA ILE A 300 -2.20 25.11 -11.58
C ILE A 300 -2.93 25.39 -12.89
N SER A 301 -2.76 26.60 -13.42
CA SER A 301 -3.34 26.99 -14.71
C SER A 301 -2.80 26.11 -15.83
N GLY A 302 -3.70 25.51 -16.62
CA GLY A 302 -3.35 24.66 -17.74
C GLY A 302 -2.94 23.22 -17.39
N ALA A 303 -3.00 22.82 -16.12
CA ALA A 303 -2.79 21.43 -15.72
C ALA A 303 -4.08 20.60 -15.85
N ASP A 304 -3.92 19.33 -16.20
CA ASP A 304 -5.01 18.36 -16.28
C ASP A 304 -5.09 17.59 -14.95
N MET A 305 -6.27 17.57 -14.33
CA MET A 305 -6.51 16.68 -13.18
C MET A 305 -6.47 15.22 -13.64
N LEU A 306 -6.01 14.34 -12.75
CA LEU A 306 -6.08 12.89 -12.98
C LEU A 306 -7.56 12.49 -13.13
N SER A 307 -7.88 11.95 -14.31
CA SER A 307 -9.20 11.40 -14.64
C SER A 307 -9.64 10.32 -13.65
N GLN A 308 -10.95 10.33 -13.34
CA GLN A 308 -11.63 9.32 -12.52
C GLN A 308 -12.49 8.39 -13.36
N ASP A 309 -12.51 8.55 -14.68
CA ASP A 309 -13.38 7.79 -15.58
C ASP A 309 -12.62 6.71 -16.35
N TYR A 310 -11.28 6.76 -16.31
CA TYR A 310 -10.42 5.93 -17.14
C TYR A 310 -9.24 5.35 -16.36
N GLY A 311 -8.70 4.24 -16.88
CA GLY A 311 -7.48 3.63 -16.37
C GLY A 311 -6.21 4.14 -17.05
N TYR A 312 -5.13 4.22 -16.27
CA TYR A 312 -3.79 4.60 -16.74
C TYR A 312 -2.97 3.37 -17.06
N LEU A 313 -2.26 3.41 -18.19
CA LEU A 313 -1.39 2.33 -18.62
C LEU A 313 -0.07 2.32 -17.85
N SER A 314 0.30 1.15 -17.34
CA SER A 314 1.62 0.93 -16.74
C SER A 314 2.66 0.50 -17.78
N SER A 315 3.93 0.77 -17.50
CA SER A 315 5.07 0.16 -18.18
C SER A 315 5.24 -1.34 -17.86
N THR A 316 4.57 -1.85 -16.83
CA THR A 316 4.72 -3.23 -16.35
C THR A 316 4.07 -4.21 -17.33
N GLU A 317 4.88 -5.07 -17.94
CA GLU A 317 4.43 -6.16 -18.80
C GLU A 317 3.78 -7.27 -17.96
N ASP A 318 2.68 -7.85 -18.46
CA ASP A 318 2.05 -9.03 -17.85
C ASP A 318 2.42 -10.29 -18.64
N SER A 319 2.22 -10.24 -19.95
CA SER A 319 2.49 -11.35 -20.87
C SER A 319 2.94 -10.86 -22.25
N ASP A 320 3.12 -11.79 -23.18
CA ASP A 320 3.49 -11.47 -24.56
C ASP A 320 2.48 -10.53 -25.26
N THR A 321 1.20 -10.58 -24.85
CA THR A 321 0.09 -9.84 -25.45
C THR A 321 -0.58 -8.83 -24.52
N GLN A 322 -0.25 -8.83 -23.22
CA GLN A 322 -0.89 -7.98 -22.21
C GLN A 322 0.10 -7.15 -21.39
N ALA A 323 -0.38 -6.01 -20.89
CA ALA A 323 0.30 -5.14 -19.95
C ALA A 323 -0.65 -4.70 -18.85
N PHE A 324 -0.10 -4.29 -17.71
CA PHE A 324 -0.90 -3.83 -16.59
C PHE A 324 -1.41 -2.40 -16.78
N SER A 325 -2.58 -2.13 -16.23
CA SER A 325 -3.14 -0.79 -16.07
C SER A 325 -3.82 -0.64 -14.71
N ALA A 326 -3.95 0.60 -14.26
CA ALA A 326 -4.64 0.94 -13.02
C ALA A 326 -5.89 1.79 -13.31
N ASP A 327 -7.06 1.29 -12.91
CA ASP A 327 -8.32 2.04 -12.95
C ASP A 327 -8.43 2.97 -11.74
N PHE A 328 -8.45 4.27 -12.01
CA PHE A 328 -8.46 5.29 -10.95
C PHE A 328 -9.85 5.53 -10.35
N ALA A 329 -10.92 5.04 -11.00
CA ALA A 329 -12.28 5.05 -10.46
C ALA A 329 -12.44 4.00 -9.35
N THR A 330 -11.96 2.78 -9.62
CA THR A 330 -12.26 1.60 -8.80
C THR A 330 -11.07 1.07 -8.00
N ARG A 331 -9.87 1.63 -8.19
CA ARG A 331 -8.59 1.11 -7.66
C ARG A 331 -8.22 -0.27 -8.22
N LYS A 332 -8.85 -0.70 -9.30
CA LYS A 332 -8.62 -2.04 -9.83
C LYS A 332 -7.38 -2.05 -10.72
N LEU A 333 -6.48 -2.98 -10.46
CA LEU A 333 -5.40 -3.33 -11.39
C LEU A 333 -5.93 -4.34 -12.41
N ASN A 334 -5.63 -4.11 -13.70
CA ASN A 334 -6.09 -4.97 -14.78
C ASN A 334 -4.92 -5.36 -15.68
N ALA A 335 -4.95 -6.58 -16.21
CA ALA A 335 -4.10 -6.99 -17.32
C ALA A 335 -4.92 -6.89 -18.61
N LEU A 336 -4.49 -6.05 -19.55
CA LEU A 336 -5.25 -5.72 -20.75
C LEU A 336 -4.33 -5.73 -21.98
N SER A 337 -4.93 -5.82 -23.17
CA SER A 337 -4.17 -5.98 -24.42
C SER A 337 -3.21 -4.81 -24.67
N LYS A 338 -1.97 -5.12 -25.06
CA LYS A 338 -0.96 -4.13 -25.49
C LYS A 338 -1.42 -3.21 -26.62
N ASN A 339 -2.38 -3.65 -27.42
CA ASN A 339 -2.89 -2.92 -28.59
C ASN A 339 -4.04 -1.94 -28.27
N ASN A 340 -4.62 -2.03 -27.07
CA ASN A 340 -5.67 -1.11 -26.67
C ASN A 340 -5.09 0.29 -26.43
N GLY A 341 -5.98 1.28 -26.54
CA GLY A 341 -5.67 2.66 -26.23
C GLY A 341 -5.98 2.99 -24.77
N TYR A 342 -5.11 3.76 -24.12
CA TYR A 342 -5.19 4.08 -22.68
C TYR A 342 -4.85 5.52 -22.38
N MET A 343 -5.31 6.00 -21.21
CA MET A 343 -4.78 7.24 -20.64
C MET A 343 -3.30 7.05 -20.29
N LEU A 344 -2.54 8.13 -20.43
CA LEU A 344 -1.11 8.12 -20.19
C LEU A 344 -0.68 9.38 -19.45
N ARG A 345 -0.21 9.16 -18.23
CA ARG A 345 0.44 10.16 -17.41
C ARG A 345 1.88 9.74 -17.17
N ALA A 346 2.83 10.60 -17.50
CA ALA A 346 4.23 10.34 -17.19
C ALA A 346 4.54 10.72 -15.74
N VAL A 347 5.55 10.04 -15.21
CA VAL A 347 6.16 10.31 -13.92
C VAL A 347 7.66 10.53 -14.09
N ARG A 348 8.30 11.13 -13.09
CA ARG A 348 9.76 11.24 -12.98
C ARG A 348 10.18 11.08 -11.53
N ALA A 349 11.46 10.80 -11.30
CA ALA A 349 12.06 10.73 -9.97
C ALA A 349 13.07 11.87 -9.77
N PHE A 350 13.32 12.24 -8.51
CA PHE A 350 14.37 13.20 -8.14
C PHE A 350 15.12 12.74 -6.91
#